data_AF-A0A3M1KZA4-F1
#
_entry.id   AF-A0A3M1KZA4-F1
#
_cell.length_a   1.000
_cell.length_b   1.000
_cell.length_c   1.000
_cell.angle_alpha   90.00
_cell.angle_beta   90.00
_cell.angle_gamma   90.00
#
_symmetry.space_group_name_H-M   'P 1'
#
loop_
_entity.id
_entity.type
_entity.pdbx_description
1 polymer ?
#
loop_
_entity_poly.entity_id
_entity_poly.type
_entity_poly.pdbx_seq_one_letter_code
_entity_poly.pdbx_strand_id
1 'polypeptide(L)'
;MTDDNVAQRLTDGSLWKDFCRTIERAGDVVLRERSPKDPFDQAEGYRYLTRLMRLAFEKFVEHNDPRTPRFYRLSHETAKIGCDNPDSFYQNCRISGEYEYRLWGSRGTVSYLGLGTYYGHYGSDARSGCSGYLEAGDLQIAPDGSFEVILSTEKKPGNWLPMEPDTSMLIVRQNFLDRTTERPAELHIERIGAQGPPQPLDPADLAANLMDAASFVEGTARLFADWAEGFMKRPNQLVALDPKVTGGAHGDPNIFFYMGYWQLDPSEALVIEATPPECEYWNFQLNNHWMESLDYRYHT
;
A
#
# COMPACT_ATOMS: atom_id res chain seq x y z
N MET A 1 21.75 7.97 16.17
CA MET A 1 21.73 9.43 16.44
C MET A 1 21.44 9.60 17.92
N THR A 2 22.06 10.53 18.63
CA THR A 2 21.71 10.81 20.05
C THR A 2 20.50 11.75 20.12
N ASP A 3 19.73 11.70 21.21
CA ASP A 3 18.52 12.54 21.39
C ASP A 3 18.84 14.05 21.29
N ASP A 4 19.98 14.48 21.84
CA ASP A 4 20.46 15.87 21.75
C ASP A 4 20.70 16.33 20.30
N ASN A 5 21.14 15.42 19.43
CA ASN A 5 21.34 15.72 18.00
C ASN A 5 20.00 15.89 17.29
N VAL A 6 18.99 15.08 17.64
CA VAL A 6 17.65 15.18 17.05
C VAL A 6 16.97 16.49 17.42
N ALA A 7 17.01 16.88 18.70
CA ALA A 7 16.44 18.15 19.16
C ALA A 7 17.10 19.36 18.49
N GLN A 8 18.42 19.34 18.32
CA GLN A 8 19.14 20.38 17.60
C GLN A 8 18.70 20.47 16.14
N ARG A 9 18.63 19.34 15.42
CA ARG A 9 18.26 19.33 14.00
C ARG A 9 16.83 19.81 13.73
N LEU A 10 15.92 19.57 14.68
CA LEU A 10 14.56 20.10 14.63
C LEU A 10 14.55 21.62 14.82
N THR A 11 15.27 22.13 15.83
CA THR A 11 15.23 23.54 16.21
C THR A 11 16.01 24.47 15.27
N ASP A 12 17.08 23.98 14.63
CA ASP A 12 17.84 24.73 13.63
C ASP A 12 17.31 24.57 12.19
N GLY A 13 16.27 23.73 12.01
CA GLY A 13 15.59 23.46 10.75
C GLY A 13 16.38 22.60 9.77
N SER A 14 17.53 22.03 10.16
CA SER A 14 18.32 21.15 9.29
C SER A 14 17.57 19.86 8.94
N LEU A 15 16.78 19.30 9.86
CA LEU A 15 15.94 18.13 9.57
C LEU A 15 14.97 18.41 8.41
N TRP A 16 14.25 19.53 8.46
CA TRP A 16 13.31 19.91 7.42
C TRP A 16 14.00 20.13 6.07
N LYS A 17 15.20 20.73 6.09
CA LYS A 17 16.02 20.90 4.88
C LYS A 17 16.45 19.55 4.30
N ASP A 18 16.84 18.58 5.14
CA ASP A 18 17.23 17.25 4.69
C ASP A 18 16.05 16.44 4.11
N PHE A 19 14.87 16.57 4.72
CA PHE A 19 13.62 16.08 4.16
C PHE A 19 13.41 16.67 2.75
N CYS A 20 13.42 18.00 2.61
CA CYS A 20 13.20 18.67 1.34
C CYS A 20 14.22 18.28 0.27
N ARG A 21 15.50 18.17 0.62
CA ARG A 21 16.55 17.70 -0.31
C ARG A 21 16.30 16.27 -0.78
N THR A 22 15.70 15.43 0.05
CA THR A 22 15.35 14.06 -0.34
C THR A 22 14.16 14.05 -1.28
N ILE A 23 13.15 14.89 -1.03
CA ILE A 23 12.04 15.09 -1.97
C ILE A 23 12.51 15.70 -3.30
N GLU A 24 13.46 16.63 -3.27
CA GLU A 24 14.10 17.19 -4.47
C GLU A 24 14.74 16.09 -5.32
N ARG A 25 15.54 15.20 -4.70
CA ARG A 25 16.15 14.04 -5.39
C ARG A 25 15.11 13.05 -5.92
N ALA A 26 13.95 12.90 -5.28
CA ALA A 26 12.89 12.04 -5.83
C ALA A 26 12.41 12.54 -7.21
N GLY A 27 12.54 13.84 -7.49
CA GLY A 27 12.32 14.43 -8.82
C GLY A 27 13.19 13.84 -9.92
N ASP A 28 14.39 13.36 -9.60
CA ASP A 28 15.30 12.75 -10.58
C ASP A 28 14.73 11.44 -11.16
N VAL A 29 13.83 10.77 -10.44
CA VAL A 29 13.12 9.58 -10.95
C VAL A 29 12.31 9.91 -12.19
N VAL A 30 11.65 11.08 -12.21
CA VAL A 30 10.85 11.52 -13.37
C VAL A 30 11.75 11.83 -14.57
N LEU A 31 13.01 12.22 -14.31
CA LEU A 31 13.97 12.63 -15.32
C LEU A 31 14.88 11.50 -15.82
N ARG A 32 14.76 10.28 -15.30
CA ARG A 32 15.56 9.12 -15.72
C ARG A 32 15.58 8.94 -17.22
N GLU A 33 16.69 8.42 -17.75
CA GLU A 33 16.92 8.26 -19.19
C GLU A 33 15.78 7.53 -19.90
N ARG A 34 15.23 6.48 -19.28
CA ARG A 34 14.19 5.62 -19.85
C ARG A 34 12.76 6.06 -19.54
N SER A 35 12.56 7.06 -18.67
CA SER A 35 11.23 7.61 -18.44
C SER A 35 10.74 8.42 -19.66
N PRO A 36 9.41 8.44 -19.93
CA PRO A 36 8.81 9.21 -21.01
C PRO A 36 9.25 10.67 -20.97
N LYS A 37 9.45 11.27 -22.13
CA LYS A 37 9.95 12.65 -22.27
C LYS A 37 8.90 13.63 -22.76
N ASP A 38 7.72 13.14 -23.12
CA ASP A 38 6.62 14.01 -23.50
C ASP A 38 6.10 14.80 -22.27
N PRO A 39 5.52 15.99 -22.49
CA PRO A 39 5.07 16.82 -21.38
C PRO A 39 3.95 16.21 -20.53
N PHE A 40 3.13 15.32 -21.09
CA PHE A 40 1.98 14.77 -20.39
C PHE A 40 2.42 13.74 -19.35
N ASP A 41 3.21 12.74 -19.75
CA ASP A 41 3.71 11.72 -18.82
C ASP A 41 4.67 12.32 -17.79
N GLN A 42 5.47 13.33 -18.16
CA GLN A 42 6.30 14.08 -17.21
C GLN A 42 5.45 14.81 -16.15
N ALA A 43 4.37 15.47 -16.57
CA ALA A 43 3.44 16.13 -15.64
C ALA A 43 2.76 15.12 -14.72
N GLU A 44 2.36 13.96 -15.23
CA GLU A 44 1.85 12.84 -14.41
C GLU A 44 2.91 12.36 -13.41
N GLY A 45 4.19 12.32 -13.79
CA GLY A 45 5.28 11.89 -12.91
C GLY A 45 5.49 12.82 -11.73
N TYR A 46 5.50 14.13 -11.97
CA TYR A 46 5.57 15.09 -10.87
C TYR A 46 4.31 15.06 -10.01
N ARG A 47 3.13 14.89 -10.60
CA ARG A 47 1.88 14.72 -9.86
C ARG A 47 1.91 13.46 -8.99
N TYR A 48 2.43 12.35 -9.52
CA TYR A 48 2.67 11.11 -8.79
C TYR A 48 3.56 11.31 -7.56
N LEU A 49 4.67 12.06 -7.68
CA LEU A 49 5.50 12.39 -6.50
C LEU A 49 4.71 13.14 -5.43
N THR A 50 3.85 14.09 -5.80
CA THR A 50 2.99 14.79 -4.81
C THR A 50 1.98 13.85 -4.14
N ARG A 51 1.49 12.84 -4.87
CA ARG A 51 0.60 11.80 -4.34
C ARG A 51 1.34 10.93 -3.35
N LEU A 52 2.55 10.46 -3.70
CA LEU A 52 3.40 9.71 -2.78
C LEU A 52 3.70 10.49 -1.50
N MET A 53 3.94 11.80 -1.57
CA MET A 53 4.16 12.63 -0.38
C MET A 53 2.95 12.62 0.55
N ARG A 54 1.73 12.77 0.01
CA ARG A 54 0.49 12.69 0.81
C ARG A 54 0.39 11.33 1.51
N LEU A 55 0.60 10.25 0.76
CA LEU A 55 0.55 8.89 1.30
C LEU A 55 1.64 8.63 2.35
N ALA A 56 2.83 9.20 2.15
CA ALA A 56 3.94 9.12 3.08
C ALA A 56 3.62 9.82 4.41
N PHE A 57 3.01 11.00 4.37
CA PHE A 57 2.62 11.71 5.59
C PHE A 57 1.51 10.98 6.36
N GLU A 58 0.47 10.50 5.66
CA GLU A 58 -0.56 9.66 6.27
C GLU A 58 0.08 8.44 6.97
N LYS A 59 0.95 7.72 6.26
CA LYS A 59 1.59 6.50 6.76
C LYS A 59 2.55 6.73 7.93
N PHE A 60 3.49 7.64 7.78
CA PHE A 60 4.63 7.75 8.69
C PHE A 60 4.46 8.84 9.74
N VAL A 61 3.68 9.89 9.48
CA VAL A 61 3.51 11.00 10.42
C VAL A 61 2.21 10.85 11.20
N GLU A 62 1.09 10.66 10.51
CA GLU A 62 -0.24 10.72 11.14
C GLU A 62 -0.69 9.37 11.72
N HIS A 63 -0.29 8.25 11.10
CA HIS A 63 -0.78 6.91 11.43
C HIS A 63 0.31 5.89 11.80
N ASN A 64 1.47 6.35 12.29
CA ASN A 64 2.62 5.48 12.58
C ASN A 64 2.80 5.04 14.06
N ASP A 65 1.80 5.26 14.92
CA ASP A 65 1.84 4.77 16.31
C ASP A 65 1.09 3.43 16.47
N PRO A 66 1.79 2.29 16.64
CA PRO A 66 1.14 0.99 16.84
C PRO A 66 0.38 0.90 18.17
N ARG A 67 0.59 1.80 19.13
CA ARG A 67 -0.14 1.80 20.41
C ARG A 67 -1.54 2.38 20.25
N THR A 68 -1.77 3.17 19.22
CA THR A 68 -3.05 3.83 18.91
C THR A 68 -3.42 3.63 17.43
N PRO A 69 -3.63 2.36 17.02
CA PRO A 69 -3.78 1.97 15.63
C PRO A 69 -4.99 2.66 14.98
N ARG A 70 -4.81 3.13 13.74
CA ARG A 70 -5.84 3.82 12.97
C ARG A 70 -5.72 3.44 11.50
N PHE A 71 -6.86 3.25 10.85
CA PHE A 71 -6.91 3.02 9.41
C PHE A 71 -6.62 4.29 8.62
N TYR A 72 -5.83 4.13 7.56
CA TYR A 72 -5.60 5.09 6.48
C TYR A 72 -5.62 4.34 5.14
N ARG A 73 -5.50 5.05 4.01
CA ARG A 73 -5.55 4.42 2.67
C ARG A 73 -4.27 4.73 1.88
N LEU A 74 -3.45 3.72 1.59
CA LEU A 74 -2.25 3.87 0.74
C LEU A 74 -2.52 3.85 -0.76
N SER A 75 -3.75 3.60 -1.17
CA SER A 75 -4.15 3.73 -2.57
C SER A 75 -5.64 4.02 -2.65
N HIS A 76 -5.98 5.02 -3.45
CA HIS A 76 -7.33 5.50 -3.66
C HIS A 76 -7.38 6.40 -4.90
N GLU A 77 -8.52 7.03 -5.13
CA GLU A 77 -8.89 7.66 -6.40
C GLU A 77 -7.94 8.81 -6.80
N THR A 78 -7.24 9.43 -5.83
CA THR A 78 -6.36 10.59 -6.07
C THR A 78 -4.93 10.39 -5.59
N ALA A 79 -4.57 9.21 -5.08
CA ALA A 79 -3.20 8.86 -4.72
C ALA A 79 -3.01 7.35 -4.87
N LYS A 80 -2.05 6.96 -5.71
CA LYS A 80 -1.99 5.64 -6.34
C LYS A 80 -0.56 5.10 -6.29
N ILE A 81 -0.41 3.80 -6.06
CA ILE A 81 0.91 3.15 -5.93
C ILE A 81 0.86 1.77 -6.57
N GLY A 82 1.81 1.48 -7.46
CA GLY A 82 2.22 0.11 -7.79
C GLY A 82 1.14 -0.76 -8.42
N CYS A 83 0.45 -0.24 -9.44
CA CYS A 83 -0.74 -0.83 -10.04
C CYS A 83 -1.87 -1.00 -9.01
N ASP A 84 -2.26 0.11 -8.39
CA ASP A 84 -3.42 0.16 -7.50
C ASP A 84 -4.65 -0.44 -8.19
N ASN A 85 -5.30 -1.40 -7.56
CA ASN A 85 -6.49 -2.02 -8.13
C ASN A 85 -7.69 -1.04 -8.02
N PRO A 86 -8.28 -0.57 -9.14
CA PRO A 86 -9.44 0.33 -9.13
C PRO A 86 -10.66 -0.23 -8.40
N ASP A 87 -10.79 -1.55 -8.37
CA ASP A 87 -11.91 -2.26 -7.74
C ASP A 87 -11.67 -2.46 -6.24
N SER A 88 -10.48 -2.16 -5.72
CA SER A 88 -10.17 -2.31 -4.30
C SER A 88 -10.50 -1.06 -3.49
N PHE A 89 -11.09 -1.25 -2.32
CA PHE A 89 -11.01 -0.30 -1.21
C PHE A 89 -9.92 -0.80 -0.25
N TYR A 90 -8.75 -0.17 -0.35
CA TYR A 90 -7.61 -0.46 0.52
C TYR A 90 -7.75 0.24 1.85
N GLN A 91 -7.42 -0.46 2.93
CA GLN A 91 -7.13 0.14 4.23
C GLN A 91 -5.81 -0.39 4.76
N ASN A 92 -5.06 0.46 5.43
CA ASN A 92 -3.76 0.16 6.02
C ASN A 92 -3.79 0.59 7.47
N CYS A 93 -3.07 -0.12 8.33
CA CYS A 93 -2.91 0.27 9.73
C CYS A 93 -1.51 -0.09 10.20
N ARG A 94 -0.86 0.83 10.93
CA ARG A 94 0.36 0.52 11.66
C ARG A 94 0.02 -0.40 12.84
N ILE A 95 0.77 -1.50 12.94
CA ILE A 95 0.73 -2.46 14.05
C ILE A 95 2.17 -2.86 14.37
N SER A 96 2.35 -3.65 15.43
CA SER A 96 3.64 -4.17 15.90
C SER A 96 3.42 -5.55 16.51
N GLY A 97 4.30 -6.50 16.20
CA GLY A 97 4.31 -7.84 16.81
C GLY A 97 4.52 -7.86 18.33
N GLU A 98 4.87 -6.72 18.94
CA GLU A 98 4.99 -6.56 20.40
C GLU A 98 3.63 -6.49 21.13
N TYR A 99 2.54 -6.21 20.40
CA TYR A 99 1.22 -6.01 20.99
C TYR A 99 0.19 -6.96 20.38
N GLU A 100 -0.96 -7.10 21.06
CA GLU A 100 -2.14 -7.76 20.50
C GLU A 100 -3.20 -6.74 20.11
N TYR A 101 -3.93 -7.01 19.04
CA TYR A 101 -4.97 -6.13 18.54
C TYR A 101 -6.28 -6.85 18.37
N ARG A 102 -7.37 -6.10 18.55
CA ARG A 102 -8.71 -6.52 18.18
C ARG A 102 -9.15 -5.76 16.94
N LEU A 103 -9.43 -6.50 15.87
CA LEU A 103 -10.12 -6.01 14.68
C LEU A 103 -11.57 -6.49 14.76
N TRP A 104 -12.54 -5.59 14.63
CA TRP A 104 -13.95 -5.95 14.74
C TRP A 104 -14.84 -5.07 13.87
N GLY A 105 -16.07 -5.52 13.61
CA GLY A 105 -17.05 -4.75 12.88
C GLY A 105 -18.05 -5.63 12.15
N SER A 106 -18.50 -5.19 10.96
CA SER A 106 -19.50 -5.90 10.16
C SER A 106 -18.94 -6.31 8.80
N ARG A 107 -19.30 -7.52 8.32
CA ARG A 107 -18.78 -8.09 7.08
C ARG A 107 -19.14 -7.28 5.82
N GLY A 108 -20.23 -6.51 5.86
CA GLY A 108 -20.77 -5.86 4.67
C GLY A 108 -21.20 -6.90 3.62
N THR A 109 -21.15 -6.52 2.34
CA THR A 109 -21.51 -7.40 1.21
C THR A 109 -20.49 -7.38 0.07
N VAL A 110 -19.33 -6.74 0.26
CA VAL A 110 -18.24 -6.75 -0.72
C VAL A 110 -17.83 -8.19 -1.04
N SER A 111 -17.67 -8.50 -2.33
CA SER A 111 -17.37 -9.86 -2.79
C SER A 111 -16.09 -10.41 -2.17
N TYR A 112 -15.00 -9.66 -2.27
CA TYR A 112 -13.71 -10.07 -1.69
C TYR A 112 -13.37 -9.23 -0.46
N LEU A 113 -12.97 -9.89 0.62
CA LEU A 113 -12.36 -9.27 1.80
C LEU A 113 -11.15 -10.09 2.23
N GLY A 114 -9.97 -9.51 2.06
CA GLY A 114 -8.69 -10.07 2.49
C GLY A 114 -8.06 -9.25 3.60
N LEU A 115 -7.54 -9.94 4.62
CA LEU A 115 -6.89 -9.37 5.80
C LEU A 115 -5.47 -9.94 5.89
N GLY A 116 -4.45 -9.10 5.66
CA GLY A 116 -3.06 -9.54 5.68
C GLY A 116 -2.19 -8.74 6.65
N THR A 117 -1.34 -9.43 7.39
CA THR A 117 -0.29 -8.84 8.22
C THR A 117 1.05 -8.93 7.50
N TYR A 118 1.83 -7.85 7.50
CA TYR A 118 3.04 -7.71 6.70
C TYR A 118 4.22 -7.15 7.52
N TYR A 119 5.43 -7.55 7.15
CA TYR A 119 6.71 -6.98 7.61
C TYR A 119 7.45 -6.32 6.45
N GLY A 120 8.43 -5.47 6.78
CA GLY A 120 9.18 -4.67 5.81
C GLY A 120 8.37 -3.51 5.21
N HIS A 121 8.95 -2.82 4.23
CA HIS A 121 8.31 -1.72 3.50
C HIS A 121 8.94 -1.53 2.12
N TYR A 122 8.24 -0.82 1.23
CA TYR A 122 8.75 -0.45 -0.08
C TYR A 122 10.08 0.31 0.00
N GLY A 123 10.96 0.05 -0.97
CA GLY A 123 12.23 0.77 -1.12
C GLY A 123 13.33 0.39 -0.14
N SER A 124 13.20 -0.72 0.60
CA SER A 124 14.22 -1.25 1.51
C SER A 124 14.75 -2.60 1.03
N ASP A 125 16.05 -2.83 1.22
CA ASP A 125 16.70 -4.13 0.97
C ASP A 125 16.44 -5.15 2.09
N ALA A 126 15.73 -4.76 3.16
CA ALA A 126 15.36 -5.63 4.25
C ALA A 126 14.31 -6.69 3.82
N ARG A 127 14.20 -7.76 4.61
CA ARG A 127 13.15 -8.78 4.42
C ARG A 127 11.76 -8.11 4.41
N SER A 128 10.97 -8.42 3.38
CA SER A 128 9.60 -7.94 3.19
C SER A 128 8.71 -9.12 2.80
N GLY A 129 7.46 -9.12 3.26
CA GLY A 129 6.55 -10.23 3.04
C GLY A 129 5.35 -10.26 3.97
N CYS A 130 4.61 -11.37 3.91
CA CYS A 130 3.37 -11.60 4.65
C CYS A 130 3.63 -12.53 5.85
N SER A 131 3.13 -12.15 7.02
CA SER A 131 3.19 -12.94 8.26
C SER A 131 1.96 -13.82 8.44
N GLY A 132 0.80 -13.35 7.97
CA GLY A 132 -0.48 -14.03 8.11
C GLY A 132 -1.51 -13.47 7.16
N TYR A 133 -2.46 -14.31 6.76
CA TYR A 133 -3.53 -13.93 5.85
C TYR A 133 -4.83 -14.65 6.21
N LEU A 134 -5.95 -13.96 6.11
CA LEU A 134 -7.30 -14.50 6.21
C LEU A 134 -8.16 -13.90 5.11
N GLU A 135 -9.04 -14.69 4.54
CA GLU A 135 -10.13 -14.22 3.68
C GLU A 135 -11.47 -14.32 4.39
N ALA A 136 -12.48 -13.65 3.86
CA ALA A 136 -13.85 -13.74 4.38
C ALA A 136 -14.35 -15.19 4.57
N GLY A 137 -13.96 -16.11 3.68
CA GLY A 137 -14.34 -17.52 3.76
C GLY A 137 -13.76 -18.26 4.97
N ASP A 138 -12.67 -17.76 5.54
CA ASP A 138 -12.04 -18.31 6.74
C ASP A 138 -12.65 -17.78 8.04
N LEU A 139 -13.41 -16.69 7.96
CA LEU A 139 -13.94 -15.99 9.14
C LEU A 139 -15.20 -16.66 9.68
N GLN A 140 -15.21 -16.89 10.98
CA GLN A 140 -16.41 -17.13 11.76
C GLN A 140 -17.17 -15.81 11.87
N ILE A 141 -18.25 -15.68 11.10
CA ILE A 141 -19.12 -14.51 11.08
C ILE A 141 -20.41 -14.85 11.82
N ALA A 142 -20.84 -13.98 12.73
CA ALA A 142 -22.05 -14.16 13.49
C ALA A 142 -23.31 -13.99 12.59
N PRO A 143 -24.48 -14.50 13.01
CA PRO A 143 -25.71 -14.40 12.21
C PRO A 143 -26.16 -12.96 11.88
N ASP A 144 -25.74 -11.98 12.68
CA ASP A 144 -26.01 -10.56 12.45
C ASP A 144 -24.99 -9.88 11.50
N GLY A 145 -24.02 -10.66 10.99
CA GLY A 145 -22.96 -10.19 10.10
C GLY A 145 -21.75 -9.58 10.83
N SER A 146 -21.73 -9.57 12.16
CA SER A 146 -20.59 -9.10 12.94
C SER A 146 -19.48 -10.15 13.02
N PHE A 147 -18.24 -9.68 13.20
CA PHE A 147 -17.10 -10.55 13.46
C PHE A 147 -16.03 -9.83 14.30
N GLU A 148 -15.18 -10.62 14.94
CA GLU A 148 -14.01 -10.18 15.68
C GLU A 148 -12.82 -11.04 15.24
N VAL A 149 -11.63 -10.43 15.07
CA VAL A 149 -10.36 -11.09 14.76
C VAL A 149 -9.30 -10.59 15.71
N ILE A 150 -8.53 -11.51 16.30
CA ILE A 150 -7.39 -11.18 17.13
C ILE A 150 -6.11 -11.27 16.31
N LEU A 151 -5.34 -10.19 16.28
CA LEU A 151 -4.00 -10.16 15.69
C LEU A 151 -2.99 -10.35 16.83
N SER A 152 -2.18 -11.40 16.75
CA SER A 152 -1.16 -11.70 17.77
C SER A 152 -0.08 -12.62 17.19
N THR A 153 1.12 -12.55 17.77
CA THR A 153 2.22 -13.51 17.53
C THR A 153 1.92 -14.88 18.15
N GLU A 154 1.05 -14.93 19.15
CA GLU A 154 0.58 -16.16 19.77
C GLU A 154 -0.76 -16.60 19.18
N LYS A 155 -0.92 -17.90 18.96
CA LYS A 155 -2.18 -18.48 18.46
C LYS A 155 -3.33 -18.23 19.42
N LYS A 156 -4.44 -17.70 18.90
CA LYS A 156 -5.69 -17.47 19.63
C LYS A 156 -6.83 -18.36 19.12
N PRO A 157 -7.85 -18.65 19.95
CA PRO A 157 -9.06 -19.32 19.49
C PRO A 157 -9.91 -18.40 18.60
N GLY A 158 -10.81 -18.98 17.80
CA GLY A 158 -11.67 -18.23 16.89
C GLY A 158 -10.92 -17.67 15.68
N ASN A 159 -11.32 -16.50 15.21
CA ASN A 159 -10.62 -15.82 14.11
C ASN A 159 -9.31 -15.23 14.65
N TRP A 160 -8.19 -15.80 14.22
CA TRP A 160 -6.86 -15.35 14.59
C TRP A 160 -6.06 -15.05 13.33
N LEU A 161 -5.58 -13.81 13.22
CA LEU A 161 -4.71 -13.37 12.13
C LEU A 161 -3.25 -13.37 12.64
N PRO A 162 -2.38 -14.28 12.14
CA PRO A 162 -1.02 -14.42 12.65
C PRO A 162 -0.17 -13.17 12.49
N MET A 163 0.75 -12.96 13.42
CA MET A 163 1.84 -11.99 13.30
C MET A 163 3.18 -12.66 13.57
N GLU A 164 4.26 -12.08 13.04
CA GLU A 164 5.64 -12.33 13.42
C GLU A 164 6.14 -11.17 14.30
N PRO A 165 7.25 -11.34 15.06
CA PRO A 165 7.82 -10.26 15.87
C PRO A 165 8.14 -8.98 15.08
N ASP A 166 8.46 -9.11 13.79
CA ASP A 166 8.75 -8.01 12.87
C ASP A 166 7.52 -7.54 12.07
N THR A 167 6.32 -8.10 12.31
CA THR A 167 5.07 -7.60 11.72
C THR A 167 4.87 -6.14 12.08
N SER A 168 4.49 -5.38 11.06
CA SER A 168 4.61 -3.93 11.07
C SER A 168 3.39 -3.24 10.44
N MET A 169 2.56 -3.98 9.69
CA MET A 169 1.41 -3.42 8.98
C MET A 169 0.28 -4.42 8.86
N LEU A 170 -0.95 -3.94 9.02
CA LEU A 170 -2.17 -4.61 8.54
C LEU A 170 -2.55 -3.97 7.21
N ILE A 171 -2.81 -4.80 6.19
CA ILE A 171 -3.39 -4.38 4.90
C ILE A 171 -4.71 -5.12 4.74
N VAL A 172 -5.77 -4.35 4.51
CA VAL A 172 -7.10 -4.83 4.18
C VAL A 172 -7.36 -4.55 2.72
N ARG A 173 -7.81 -5.57 1.98
CA ARG A 173 -8.27 -5.45 0.59
C ARG A 173 -9.74 -5.80 0.52
N GLN A 174 -10.56 -4.86 0.08
CA GLN A 174 -11.97 -5.08 -0.19
C GLN A 174 -12.21 -4.92 -1.69
N ASN A 175 -12.30 -6.01 -2.46
CA ASN A 175 -12.46 -5.92 -3.91
C ASN A 175 -13.93 -6.07 -4.27
N PHE A 176 -14.41 -5.09 -5.02
CA PHE A 176 -15.79 -5.00 -5.48
C PHE A 176 -15.90 -5.68 -6.84
N LEU A 177 -16.95 -6.46 -7.03
CA LEU A 177 -17.40 -6.83 -8.38
C LEU A 177 -18.31 -5.72 -8.95
N ASP A 178 -19.09 -5.09 -8.08
CA ASP A 178 -19.96 -3.96 -8.42
C ASP A 178 -20.15 -3.03 -7.22
N ARG A 179 -19.40 -1.91 -7.23
CA ARG A 179 -19.45 -0.87 -6.19
C ARG A 179 -20.84 -0.24 -6.01
N THR A 180 -21.76 -0.38 -6.96
CA THR A 180 -23.09 0.23 -6.89
C THR A 180 -24.09 -0.61 -6.09
N THR A 181 -23.86 -1.91 -5.96
CA THR A 181 -24.76 -2.85 -5.27
C THR A 181 -24.14 -3.44 -4.00
N GLU A 182 -22.83 -3.34 -3.83
CA GLU A 182 -22.10 -3.88 -2.69
C GLU A 182 -21.80 -2.81 -1.62
N ARG A 183 -21.68 -3.26 -0.36
CA ARG A 183 -21.24 -2.44 0.77
C ARG A 183 -19.90 -2.96 1.32
N PRO A 184 -18.90 -2.10 1.55
CA PRO A 184 -17.68 -2.52 2.22
C PRO A 184 -17.97 -3.07 3.62
N ALA A 185 -17.05 -3.91 4.10
CA ALA A 185 -16.96 -4.23 5.51
C ALA A 185 -16.65 -2.96 6.31
N GLU A 186 -17.34 -2.79 7.44
CA GLU A 186 -17.02 -1.74 8.41
C GLU A 186 -16.02 -2.32 9.41
N LEU A 187 -14.86 -1.68 9.55
CA LEU A 187 -13.74 -2.20 10.35
C LEU A 187 -13.27 -1.19 11.38
N HIS A 188 -13.10 -1.66 12.60
CA HIS A 188 -12.54 -0.94 13.74
C HIS A 188 -11.36 -1.72 14.28
N ILE A 189 -10.30 -1.03 14.69
CA ILE A 189 -9.11 -1.65 15.28
C ILE A 189 -8.72 -0.94 16.57
N GLU A 190 -8.31 -1.72 17.56
CA GLU A 190 -7.74 -1.20 18.80
C GLU A 190 -6.63 -2.13 19.32
N ARG A 191 -5.70 -1.57 20.08
CA ARG A 191 -4.72 -2.35 20.83
C ARG A 191 -5.37 -2.90 22.10
N ILE A 192 -5.27 -4.21 22.31
CA ILE A 192 -5.79 -4.86 23.52
C ILE A 192 -4.98 -4.38 24.73
N GLY A 193 -5.68 -4.02 25.81
CA GLY A 193 -5.05 -3.51 27.03
C GLY A 193 -4.56 -2.06 26.95
N ALA A 194 -4.94 -1.30 25.91
CA ALA A 194 -4.67 0.13 25.86
C ALA A 194 -5.35 0.87 27.03
N GLN A 195 -4.62 1.79 27.66
CA GLN A 195 -5.09 2.62 28.76
C GLN A 195 -4.71 4.08 28.53
N GLY A 196 -5.64 4.98 28.84
CA GLY A 196 -5.41 6.42 28.71
C GLY A 196 -5.38 6.94 27.27
N PRO A 197 -5.22 8.26 27.09
CA PRO A 197 -5.08 8.86 25.77
C PRO A 197 -3.73 8.52 25.11
N PRO A 198 -3.61 8.72 23.78
CA PRO A 198 -2.31 8.68 23.09
C PRO A 198 -1.27 9.56 23.79
N GLN A 199 0.00 9.16 23.71
CA GLN A 199 1.08 10.03 24.18
C GLN A 199 1.16 11.29 23.31
N PRO A 200 1.59 12.43 23.87
CA PRO A 200 1.96 13.59 23.08
C PRO A 200 3.05 13.24 22.06
N LEU A 201 3.15 14.04 21.00
CA LEU A 201 4.19 13.91 19.98
C LEU A 201 5.58 13.87 20.62
N ASP A 202 6.36 12.84 20.30
CA ASP A 202 7.78 12.77 20.62
C ASP A 202 8.60 13.41 19.47
N PRO A 203 9.45 14.41 19.75
CA PRO A 203 10.37 14.98 18.76
C PRO A 203 11.25 13.93 18.06
N ALA A 204 11.69 12.89 18.77
CA ALA A 204 12.51 11.84 18.20
C ALA A 204 11.73 11.02 17.16
N ASP A 205 10.49 10.66 17.49
CA ASP A 205 9.59 9.94 16.58
C ASP A 205 9.31 10.78 15.33
N LEU A 206 8.97 12.08 15.49
CA LEU A 206 8.73 12.95 14.34
C LEU A 206 9.94 13.04 13.41
N ALA A 207 11.15 13.15 13.98
CA ALA A 207 12.36 13.26 13.20
C ALA A 207 12.65 12.01 12.37
N ALA A 208 12.43 10.82 12.95
CA ALA A 208 12.55 9.56 12.23
C ALA A 208 11.45 9.44 11.16
N ASN A 209 10.19 9.64 11.55
CA ASN A 209 9.01 9.55 10.69
C ASN A 209 9.10 10.44 9.45
N LEU A 210 9.62 11.66 9.60
CA LEU A 210 9.78 12.58 8.49
C LEU A 210 10.81 12.08 7.48
N MET A 211 11.93 11.52 7.95
CA MET A 211 12.94 10.94 7.06
C MET A 211 12.46 9.64 6.41
N ASP A 212 11.69 8.82 7.13
CA ASP A 212 11.04 7.62 6.58
C ASP A 212 10.02 7.99 5.49
N ALA A 213 9.24 9.06 5.70
CA ALA A 213 8.33 9.59 4.70
C ALA A 213 9.08 10.00 3.42
N ALA A 214 10.20 10.71 3.54
CA ALA A 214 11.02 11.10 2.39
C ALA A 214 11.59 9.88 1.65
N SER A 215 12.10 8.91 2.42
CA SER A 215 12.68 7.67 1.90
C SER A 215 11.63 6.82 1.20
N PHE A 216 10.40 6.81 1.71
CA PHE A 216 9.26 6.16 1.06
C PHE A 216 8.94 6.79 -0.30
N VAL A 217 8.92 8.13 -0.41
CA VAL A 217 8.65 8.80 -1.69
C VAL A 217 9.72 8.43 -2.72
N GLU A 218 11.00 8.59 -2.36
CA GLU A 218 12.10 8.30 -3.27
C GLU A 218 12.16 6.80 -3.63
N GLY A 219 12.08 5.93 -2.63
CA GLY A 219 12.19 4.48 -2.79
C GLY A 219 11.02 3.88 -3.58
N THR A 220 9.80 4.34 -3.33
CA THR A 220 8.60 3.86 -4.04
C THR A 220 8.61 4.32 -5.50
N ALA A 221 8.97 5.58 -5.76
CA ALA A 221 9.10 6.08 -7.13
C ALA A 221 10.16 5.31 -7.91
N ARG A 222 11.34 5.10 -7.30
CA ARG A 222 12.44 4.31 -7.87
C ARG A 222 12.03 2.88 -8.19
N LEU A 223 11.41 2.18 -7.24
CA LEU A 223 10.98 0.79 -7.41
C LEU A 223 10.04 0.61 -8.61
N PHE A 224 8.99 1.43 -8.71
CA PHE A 224 8.01 1.27 -9.78
C PHE A 224 8.49 1.81 -11.13
N ALA A 225 9.40 2.80 -11.13
CA ALA A 225 10.13 3.16 -12.35
C ALA A 225 11.01 2.00 -12.84
N ASP A 226 11.73 1.32 -11.94
CA ASP A 226 12.55 0.14 -12.30
C ASP A 226 11.69 -1.00 -12.89
N TRP A 227 10.48 -1.20 -12.35
CA TRP A 227 9.52 -2.17 -12.88
C TRP A 227 9.01 -1.77 -14.26
N ALA A 228 8.55 -0.52 -14.43
CA ALA A 228 8.11 0.01 -15.72
C ALA A 228 9.20 -0.14 -16.78
N GLU A 229 10.44 0.27 -16.48
CA GLU A 229 11.60 0.10 -17.37
C GLU A 229 11.92 -1.36 -17.68
N GLY A 230 11.67 -2.26 -16.72
CA GLY A 230 11.77 -3.71 -16.90
C GLY A 230 10.76 -4.22 -17.93
N PHE A 231 9.49 -3.81 -17.80
CA PHE A 231 8.41 -4.20 -18.71
C PHE A 231 8.54 -3.56 -20.10
N MET A 232 9.06 -2.33 -20.19
CA MET A 232 9.35 -1.64 -21.45
C MET A 232 10.29 -2.43 -22.38
N LYS A 233 11.07 -3.38 -21.87
CA LYS A 233 11.91 -4.27 -22.70
C LYS A 233 11.09 -5.21 -23.59
N ARG A 234 9.79 -5.39 -23.29
CA ARG A 234 8.83 -6.23 -24.02
C ARG A 234 7.49 -5.49 -24.12
N PRO A 235 7.42 -4.39 -24.89
CA PRO A 235 6.18 -3.63 -25.01
C PRO A 235 5.07 -4.49 -25.61
N ASN A 236 3.83 -4.20 -25.24
CA ASN A 236 2.61 -4.86 -25.68
C ASN A 236 2.56 -6.37 -25.35
N GLN A 237 3.32 -6.82 -24.34
CA GLN A 237 3.27 -8.19 -23.82
C GLN A 237 2.87 -8.20 -22.35
N LEU A 238 1.96 -9.11 -21.98
CA LEU A 238 1.63 -9.42 -20.60
C LEU A 238 2.42 -10.64 -20.15
N VAL A 239 3.13 -10.52 -19.02
CA VAL A 239 3.94 -11.59 -18.46
C VAL A 239 3.51 -11.88 -17.03
N ALA A 240 3.42 -13.17 -16.70
CA ALA A 240 3.21 -13.60 -15.32
C ALA A 240 4.40 -13.14 -14.46
N LEU A 241 4.11 -12.56 -13.30
CA LEU A 241 5.13 -12.21 -12.31
C LEU A 241 5.44 -13.39 -11.40
N ASP A 242 6.71 -13.47 -10.99
CA ASP A 242 7.12 -14.39 -9.92
C ASP A 242 6.43 -13.96 -8.60
N PRO A 243 5.66 -14.84 -7.93
CA PRO A 243 5.02 -14.54 -6.65
C PRO A 243 5.98 -14.03 -5.57
N LYS A 244 7.28 -14.34 -5.66
CA LYS A 244 8.29 -13.77 -4.75
C LYS A 244 8.47 -12.27 -4.93
N VAL A 245 8.38 -11.78 -6.18
CA VAL A 245 8.48 -10.36 -6.50
C VAL A 245 7.26 -9.61 -5.97
N THR A 246 6.06 -10.13 -6.22
CA THR A 246 4.82 -9.50 -5.76
C THR A 246 4.68 -9.60 -4.24
N GLY A 247 5.04 -10.72 -3.62
CA GLY A 247 5.04 -10.90 -2.17
C GLY A 247 6.00 -9.94 -1.44
N GLY A 248 7.19 -9.69 -2.01
CA GLY A 248 8.12 -8.68 -1.49
C GLY A 248 7.56 -7.26 -1.55
N ALA A 249 6.67 -6.98 -2.50
CA ALA A 249 5.92 -5.74 -2.65
C ALA A 249 4.55 -5.78 -1.94
N HIS A 250 4.41 -6.58 -0.87
CA HIS A 250 3.18 -6.72 -0.08
C HIS A 250 1.95 -7.12 -0.88
N GLY A 251 2.14 -7.83 -1.99
CA GLY A 251 1.07 -8.43 -2.77
C GLY A 251 0.17 -9.33 -1.92
N ASP A 252 -1.08 -9.41 -2.33
CA ASP A 252 -2.00 -10.42 -1.82
C ASP A 252 -1.49 -11.81 -2.23
N PRO A 253 -1.29 -12.75 -1.29
CA PRO A 253 -0.79 -14.09 -1.61
C PRO A 253 -1.74 -14.90 -2.50
N ASN A 254 -3.01 -14.53 -2.59
CA ASN A 254 -4.03 -15.22 -3.36
C ASN A 254 -4.26 -14.62 -4.75
N ILE A 255 -3.56 -13.53 -5.10
CA ILE A 255 -3.64 -12.91 -6.42
C ILE A 255 -2.48 -13.35 -7.31
N PHE A 256 -2.82 -13.82 -8.51
CA PHE A 256 -1.85 -14.10 -9.56
C PHE A 256 -1.76 -12.92 -10.53
N PHE A 257 -0.57 -12.30 -10.63
CA PHE A 257 -0.38 -11.07 -11.40
C PHE A 257 0.22 -11.33 -12.79
N TYR A 258 -0.41 -10.75 -13.80
CA TYR A 258 0.20 -10.48 -15.09
C TYR A 258 0.47 -8.98 -15.20
N MET A 259 1.69 -8.60 -15.59
CA MET A 259 2.07 -7.21 -15.81
C MET A 259 2.76 -7.02 -17.16
N GLY A 260 2.70 -5.81 -17.69
CA GLY A 260 3.27 -5.46 -18.98
C GLY A 260 3.39 -3.95 -19.14
N TYR A 261 3.97 -3.54 -20.26
CA TYR A 261 4.03 -2.14 -20.67
C TYR A 261 3.36 -2.01 -22.03
N TRP A 262 2.42 -1.08 -22.20
CA TRP A 262 1.75 -0.86 -23.47
C TRP A 262 2.29 0.39 -24.16
N GLN A 263 2.36 0.34 -25.49
CA GLN A 263 2.77 1.46 -26.33
C GLN A 263 2.06 1.31 -27.67
N LEU A 264 1.23 2.29 -28.01
CA LEU A 264 0.36 2.25 -29.19
C LEU A 264 0.37 3.61 -29.87
N ASP A 265 0.41 3.61 -31.19
CA ASP A 265 0.08 4.80 -31.97
C ASP A 265 -1.44 5.10 -31.89
N PRO A 266 -1.90 6.34 -32.16
CA PRO A 266 -3.31 6.70 -32.07
C PRO A 266 -4.27 5.87 -32.95
N SER A 267 -3.76 5.22 -34.00
CA SER A 267 -4.53 4.35 -34.89
C SER A 267 -4.46 2.86 -34.52
N GLU A 268 -3.71 2.49 -33.49
CA GLU A 268 -3.50 1.11 -33.07
C GLU A 268 -4.39 0.71 -31.90
N ALA A 269 -4.60 -0.60 -31.77
CA ALA A 269 -5.26 -1.20 -30.62
C ALA A 269 -4.48 -2.43 -30.17
N LEU A 270 -4.35 -2.62 -28.85
CA LEU A 270 -3.81 -3.84 -28.28
C LEU A 270 -4.96 -4.82 -28.01
N VAL A 271 -4.99 -5.93 -28.76
CA VAL A 271 -5.97 -7.00 -28.55
C VAL A 271 -5.42 -7.99 -27.54
N ILE A 272 -6.13 -8.15 -26.42
CA ILE A 272 -5.80 -9.12 -25.37
C ILE A 272 -6.86 -10.22 -25.40
N GLU A 273 -6.46 -11.44 -25.73
CA GLU A 273 -7.30 -12.61 -25.67
C GLU A 273 -6.95 -13.42 -24.42
N ALA A 274 -7.94 -13.64 -23.56
CA ALA A 274 -7.76 -14.42 -22.34
C ALA A 274 -9.02 -15.25 -22.07
N THR A 275 -8.82 -16.44 -21.53
CA THR A 275 -9.87 -17.21 -20.87
C THR A 275 -9.70 -16.97 -19.37
N PRO A 276 -10.60 -16.25 -18.69
CA PRO A 276 -10.49 -16.04 -17.26
C PRO A 276 -10.43 -17.37 -16.50
N PRO A 277 -9.58 -17.50 -15.48
CA PRO A 277 -9.53 -18.70 -14.67
C PRO A 277 -10.84 -18.86 -13.88
N GLU A 278 -11.16 -20.08 -13.45
CA GLU A 278 -12.19 -20.29 -12.42
C GLU A 278 -11.70 -19.66 -11.11
N CYS A 279 -12.26 -18.50 -10.77
CA CYS A 279 -11.86 -17.71 -9.62
C CYS A 279 -13.03 -16.88 -9.10
N GLU A 280 -12.91 -16.39 -7.86
CA GLU A 280 -13.93 -15.52 -7.24
C GLU A 280 -13.91 -14.11 -7.81
N TYR A 281 -12.74 -13.67 -8.29
CA TYR A 281 -12.50 -12.32 -8.77
C TYR A 281 -11.33 -12.33 -9.75
N TRP A 282 -11.49 -11.62 -10.87
CA TRP A 282 -10.39 -11.23 -11.75
C TRP A 282 -10.71 -9.87 -12.35
N ASN A 283 -9.68 -9.13 -12.74
CA ASN A 283 -9.84 -7.93 -13.54
C ASN A 283 -8.65 -7.72 -14.49
N PHE A 284 -8.75 -6.66 -15.27
CA PHE A 284 -7.66 -6.11 -16.08
C PHE A 284 -7.72 -4.59 -15.99
N GLN A 285 -6.57 -3.94 -15.81
CA GLN A 285 -6.50 -2.49 -15.68
C GLN A 285 -5.41 -1.88 -16.57
N LEU A 286 -5.65 -0.65 -16.99
CA LEU A 286 -4.65 0.19 -17.65
C LEU A 286 -4.02 1.16 -16.64
N ASN A 287 -2.71 1.35 -16.79
CA ASN A 287 -1.92 2.25 -15.96
C ASN A 287 -1.12 3.21 -16.84
N ASN A 288 -0.74 4.36 -16.26
CA ASN A 288 0.29 5.23 -16.83
C ASN A 288 1.70 4.64 -16.61
N HIS A 289 2.74 5.32 -17.12
CA HIS A 289 4.13 4.89 -16.95
C HIS A 289 4.55 4.74 -15.47
N TRP A 290 3.99 5.55 -14.58
CA TRP A 290 4.29 5.57 -13.14
C TRP A 290 3.57 4.47 -12.35
N MET A 291 2.94 3.52 -13.07
CA MET A 291 2.17 2.41 -12.52
C MET A 291 0.98 2.86 -11.67
N GLU A 292 0.43 4.04 -11.97
CA GLU A 292 -0.86 4.47 -11.41
C GLU A 292 -1.98 4.05 -12.36
N SER A 293 -3.06 3.47 -11.82
CA SER A 293 -4.26 3.23 -12.62
C SER A 293 -4.72 4.54 -13.28
N LEU A 294 -5.28 4.46 -14.48
CA LEU A 294 -5.90 5.63 -15.11
C LEU A 294 -7.09 6.13 -14.27
N ASP A 295 -7.62 7.31 -14.60
CA ASP A 295 -8.67 7.94 -13.80
C ASP A 295 -10.03 7.26 -14.01
N TYR A 296 -10.22 6.14 -13.32
CA TYR A 296 -11.43 5.30 -13.36
C TYR A 296 -12.71 6.01 -12.89
N ARG A 297 -12.62 7.23 -12.35
CA ARG A 297 -13.79 8.05 -12.03
C ARG A 297 -14.47 8.62 -13.27
N TYR A 298 -13.72 8.75 -14.37
CA TYR A 298 -14.19 9.41 -15.59
C TYR A 298 -13.98 8.57 -16.85
N HIS A 299 -13.33 7.41 -16.72
CA HIS A 299 -13.03 6.49 -17.81
C HIS A 299 -13.38 5.07 -17.36
N THR A 300 -14.37 4.47 -18.02
CA THR A 300 -14.85 3.10 -17.81
C THR A 300 -14.52 2.25 -19.02
#